data_AF-A0A524I102-F1
#
_entry.id   AF-A0A524I102-F1
#
_cell.length_a   1.000
_cell.length_b   1.000
_cell.length_c   1.000
_cell.angle_alpha   90.00
_cell.angle_beta   90.00
_cell.angle_gamma   90.00
#
_symmetry.space_group_name_H-M   'P 1'
#
loop_
_entity.id
_entity.type
_entity.pdbx_description
1 polymer ?
#
loop_
_entity_poly.entity_id
_entity_poly.type
_entity_poly.pdbx_seq_one_letter_code
_entity_poly.pdbx_strand_id
1 'polypeptide(L)'
;MSHLLARRTFITLLVFIILLSGVPLSMDVSAAGDIDAVAPVALDRYRSVSYQDLGSMMSAIGVRDPLANYNVLVDGMGTGLAPPTADEWDLFLSTAMLDGGAQEYQVPTASSLDLSAEVYFPQVRSQGSEGSCAAFALTYYNYGYVEARDQGWMQAKSGNNTQLLSPSWTYNKINGATHEGSGYSENARMIQQLGVATWDTYPYVAADDEGFGGETAWRSAPSHRISS
;
A
#
# COMPACT_ATOMS: atom_id res chain seq x y z
N MET A 1 1.20 -10.26 44.62
CA MET A 1 0.55 -9.49 43.54
C MET A 1 1.65 -8.81 42.73
N SER A 2 2.10 -9.45 41.67
CA SER A 2 3.13 -8.94 40.75
C SER A 2 2.79 -9.46 39.36
N HIS A 3 2.06 -8.66 38.59
CA HIS A 3 1.79 -8.97 37.19
C HIS A 3 2.80 -8.24 36.32
N LEU A 4 3.66 -9.02 35.67
CA LEU A 4 4.49 -8.60 34.55
C LEU A 4 3.60 -8.08 33.41
N LEU A 5 3.91 -6.89 32.91
CA LEU A 5 3.39 -6.38 31.64
C LEU A 5 4.10 -7.11 30.48
N ALA A 6 3.34 -7.88 29.71
CA ALA A 6 3.78 -8.45 28.46
C ALA A 6 3.83 -7.35 27.38
N ARG A 7 5.03 -7.07 26.87
CA ARG A 7 5.26 -6.16 25.74
C ARG A 7 4.94 -6.92 24.45
N ARG A 8 3.86 -6.55 23.76
CA ARG A 8 3.48 -7.12 22.46
C ARG A 8 4.12 -6.30 21.33
N THR A 9 4.94 -6.95 20.52
CA THR A 9 5.57 -6.40 19.30
C THR A 9 4.59 -6.60 18.12
N PHE A 10 4.35 -5.55 17.33
CA PHE A 10 3.40 -5.55 16.20
C PHE A 10 4.14 -5.60 14.85
N ILE A 11 3.52 -6.23 13.83
CA ILE A 11 4.12 -6.58 12.53
C ILE A 11 3.37 -5.86 11.41
N THR A 12 4.06 -5.08 10.57
CA THR A 12 3.52 -4.50 9.33
C THR A 12 3.98 -5.35 8.13
N LEU A 13 3.04 -5.86 7.34
CA LEU A 13 3.28 -6.73 6.18
C LEU A 13 3.44 -5.90 4.90
N LEU A 14 4.55 -6.09 4.17
CA LEU A 14 4.79 -5.46 2.87
C LEU A 14 5.07 -6.57 1.84
N VAL A 15 4.23 -6.68 0.80
CA VAL A 15 4.34 -7.72 -0.25
C VAL A 15 4.92 -7.12 -1.53
N PHE A 16 6.05 -7.65 -2.00
CA PHE A 16 6.64 -7.34 -3.31
C PHE A 16 6.41 -8.50 -4.29
N ILE A 17 5.79 -8.24 -5.45
CA ILE A 17 5.64 -9.22 -6.53
C ILE A 17 6.75 -9.01 -7.55
N ILE A 18 7.64 -10.00 -7.70
CA ILE A 18 8.64 -10.06 -8.78
C ILE A 18 8.09 -10.98 -9.88
N LEU A 19 7.83 -10.42 -11.07
CA LEU A 19 7.47 -11.17 -12.27
C LEU A 19 8.74 -11.70 -12.95
N LEU A 20 8.98 -13.01 -12.95
CA LEU A 20 9.86 -13.68 -13.93
C LEU A 20 9.51 -15.17 -14.13
N SER A 21 8.88 -15.43 -15.29
CA SER A 21 9.02 -16.57 -16.22
C SER A 21 9.06 -18.02 -15.71
N GLY A 22 7.96 -18.75 -15.98
CA GLY A 22 7.93 -19.81 -17.00
C GLY A 22 8.65 -21.15 -16.73
N VAL A 23 7.96 -22.10 -16.09
CA VAL A 23 8.16 -23.55 -16.29
C VAL A 23 6.78 -24.24 -16.23
N PRO A 24 6.38 -25.08 -17.22
CA PRO A 24 5.14 -25.82 -17.14
C PRO A 24 5.36 -27.11 -16.34
N LEU A 25 4.63 -27.29 -15.24
CA LEU A 25 4.50 -28.58 -14.57
C LEU A 25 3.06 -29.08 -14.74
N SER A 26 2.93 -30.11 -15.55
CA SER A 26 1.79 -31.01 -15.60
C SER A 26 1.53 -31.64 -14.23
N MET A 27 0.27 -31.77 -13.80
CA MET A 27 -0.39 -33.04 -13.45
C MET A 27 -1.78 -32.90 -12.77
N ASP A 28 -2.52 -33.99 -12.87
CA ASP A 28 -3.93 -34.29 -12.57
C ASP A 28 -4.51 -33.99 -11.17
N VAL A 29 -5.73 -33.43 -11.21
CA VAL A 29 -7.01 -33.79 -10.53
C VAL A 29 -7.10 -34.28 -9.06
N SER A 30 -8.04 -33.62 -8.37
CA SER A 30 -8.92 -34.01 -7.24
C SER A 30 -8.43 -33.78 -5.80
N ALA A 31 -9.12 -32.89 -5.09
CA ALA A 31 -9.91 -33.21 -3.90
C ALA A 31 -10.67 -31.97 -3.41
N ALA A 32 -11.96 -32.15 -3.12
CA ALA A 32 -12.75 -31.23 -2.31
C ALA A 32 -12.31 -31.40 -0.83
N GLY A 33 -12.14 -30.29 -0.11
CA GLY A 33 -11.79 -30.32 1.31
C GLY A 33 -12.16 -29.00 2.00
N ASP A 34 -12.86 -29.13 3.12
CA ASP A 34 -13.53 -28.09 3.90
C ASP A 34 -12.62 -26.93 4.35
N ILE A 35 -13.17 -25.73 4.22
CA ILE A 35 -12.64 -24.44 4.70
C ILE A 35 -13.05 -24.24 6.17
N ASP A 36 -12.37 -24.90 7.11
CA ASP A 36 -12.40 -24.52 8.53
C ASP A 36 -11.23 -25.15 9.30
N ALA A 37 -10.00 -24.70 9.00
CA ALA A 37 -8.84 -24.84 9.88
C ALA A 37 -7.75 -23.85 9.46
N VAL A 38 -7.72 -22.65 10.05
CA VAL A 38 -6.54 -21.78 9.96
C VAL A 38 -5.49 -22.35 10.92
N ALA A 39 -4.53 -23.10 10.36
CA ALA A 39 -3.38 -23.62 11.09
C ALA A 39 -2.54 -22.46 11.69
N PRO A 40 -1.89 -22.65 12.85
CA PRO A 40 -1.06 -21.62 13.47
C PRO A 40 0.12 -21.27 12.55
N VAL A 41 0.27 -19.97 12.27
CA VAL A 41 1.36 -19.41 11.46
C VAL A 41 2.71 -19.84 12.02
N ALA A 42 3.51 -20.55 11.22
CA ALA A 42 4.83 -21.01 11.60
C ALA A 42 5.74 -19.83 12.00
N LEU A 43 6.43 -19.98 13.13
CA LEU A 43 7.34 -18.98 13.72
C LEU A 43 8.57 -18.64 12.88
N ASP A 44 8.82 -19.32 11.75
CA ASP A 44 9.95 -19.03 10.84
C ASP A 44 9.60 -18.13 9.64
N ARG A 45 8.30 -17.89 9.41
CA ARG A 45 7.83 -17.22 8.19
C ARG A 45 8.25 -15.75 8.13
N TYR A 46 8.24 -15.08 9.28
CA TYR A 46 8.58 -13.67 9.38
C TYR A 46 9.88 -13.48 10.14
N ARG A 47 10.82 -12.74 9.55
CA ARG A 47 12.04 -12.30 10.25
C ARG A 47 12.28 -10.81 10.06
N SER A 48 12.95 -10.18 11.01
CA SER A 48 13.39 -8.79 10.87
C SER A 48 14.36 -8.64 9.70
N VAL A 49 14.31 -7.48 9.04
CA VAL A 49 15.27 -7.06 8.02
C VAL A 49 16.67 -6.98 8.64
N SER A 50 17.67 -7.56 7.96
CA SER A 50 19.09 -7.44 8.33
C SER A 50 19.78 -6.32 7.54
N TYR A 51 20.98 -5.91 7.96
CA TYR A 51 21.80 -4.97 7.19
C TYR A 51 22.13 -5.46 5.78
N GLN A 52 22.24 -6.78 5.58
CA GLN A 52 22.49 -7.36 4.25
C GLN A 52 21.26 -7.24 3.36
N ASP A 53 20.06 -7.48 3.91
CA ASP A 53 18.82 -7.29 3.17
C ASP A 53 18.66 -5.82 2.77
N LEU A 54 18.90 -4.91 3.72
CA LEU A 54 18.83 -3.48 3.47
C LEU A 54 19.79 -3.02 2.38
N GLY A 55 21.05 -3.45 2.40
CA GLY A 55 22.00 -3.13 1.33
C GLY A 55 21.56 -3.66 -0.04
N SER A 56 20.93 -4.84 -0.07
CA SER A 56 20.36 -5.41 -1.30
C SER A 56 19.15 -4.61 -1.79
N MET A 57 18.25 -4.22 -0.88
CA MET A 57 17.07 -3.42 -1.18
C MET A 57 17.44 -2.01 -1.66
N MET A 58 18.37 -1.33 -0.98
CA MET A 58 18.91 -0.04 -1.40
C MET A 58 19.56 -0.12 -2.78
N SER A 59 20.30 -1.20 -3.06
CA SER A 59 20.92 -1.40 -4.38
C SER A 59 19.87 -1.59 -5.49
N ALA A 60 18.76 -2.28 -5.19
CA ALA A 60 17.70 -2.54 -6.15
C ALA A 60 16.72 -1.36 -6.35
N ILE A 61 16.39 -0.65 -5.28
CA ILE A 61 15.35 0.40 -5.26
C ILE A 61 15.96 1.80 -5.34
N GLY A 62 17.16 1.99 -4.82
CA GLY A 62 17.82 3.28 -4.69
C GLY A 62 17.56 3.97 -3.35
N VAL A 63 18.19 5.12 -3.17
CA VAL A 63 18.01 6.02 -2.02
C VAL A 63 17.55 7.37 -2.58
N ARG A 64 16.59 8.02 -1.91
CA ARG A 64 16.07 9.32 -2.35
C ARG A 64 17.15 10.38 -2.38
N ASP A 65 17.26 11.05 -3.52
CA ASP A 65 17.98 12.30 -3.68
C ASP A 65 16.99 13.46 -3.44
N PRO A 66 17.19 14.27 -2.39
CA PRO A 66 16.28 15.37 -2.03
C PRO A 66 16.33 16.56 -3.01
N LEU A 67 17.16 16.49 -4.05
CA LEU A 67 17.23 17.50 -5.11
C LEU A 67 16.68 16.96 -6.44
N ALA A 68 16.29 15.69 -6.48
CA ALA A 68 15.77 15.06 -7.69
C ALA A 68 14.26 15.23 -7.78
N ASN A 69 13.79 15.77 -8.90
CA ASN A 69 12.38 15.71 -9.24
C ASN A 69 12.05 14.33 -9.83
N TYR A 70 11.38 13.47 -9.07
CA TYR A 70 10.97 12.17 -9.60
C TYR A 70 9.71 12.23 -10.46
N ASN A 71 8.98 13.35 -10.55
CA ASN A 71 7.85 13.51 -11.46
C ASN A 71 8.31 13.67 -12.92
N VAL A 72 8.64 12.56 -13.57
CA VAL A 72 8.99 12.53 -14.99
C VAL A 72 7.71 12.40 -15.81
N LEU A 73 7.52 13.30 -16.79
CA LEU A 73 6.37 13.23 -17.69
C LEU A 73 6.62 12.24 -18.83
N VAL A 74 5.70 11.30 -19.01
CA VAL A 74 5.65 10.37 -20.15
C VAL A 74 4.30 10.56 -20.84
N ASP A 75 4.32 10.97 -22.10
CA ASP A 75 3.11 11.30 -22.87
C ASP A 75 2.17 12.31 -22.17
N GLY A 76 2.75 13.25 -21.41
CA GLY A 76 2.01 14.25 -20.64
C GLY A 76 1.46 13.74 -19.29
N MET A 77 1.67 12.46 -18.96
CA MET A 77 1.27 11.85 -17.69
C MET A 77 2.43 11.82 -16.71
N GLY A 78 2.17 12.15 -15.45
CA GLY A 78 3.20 12.15 -14.40
C GLY A 78 3.61 10.75 -13.97
N THR A 79 4.89 10.55 -13.73
CA THR A 79 5.42 9.32 -13.12
C THR A 79 6.26 9.76 -11.93
N GLY A 80 5.87 9.44 -10.70
CA GLY A 80 6.50 10.03 -9.50
C GLY A 80 6.71 9.02 -8.38
N LEU A 81 7.08 7.78 -8.72
CA LEU A 81 7.52 6.83 -7.71
C LEU A 81 8.94 7.21 -7.27
N ALA A 82 9.07 7.65 -6.03
CA ALA A 82 10.36 7.99 -5.43
C ALA A 82 10.85 6.84 -4.52
N PRO A 83 12.15 6.53 -4.51
CA PRO A 83 12.71 5.58 -3.54
C PRO A 83 12.59 6.12 -2.11
N PRO A 84 12.77 5.27 -1.08
CA PRO A 84 12.84 5.72 0.31
C PRO A 84 14.07 6.62 0.56
N THR A 85 13.91 7.56 1.49
CA THR A 85 15.00 8.36 2.06
C THR A 85 15.95 7.51 2.91
N ALA A 86 17.15 8.02 3.20
CA ALA A 86 18.09 7.35 4.10
C ALA A 86 17.49 7.07 5.48
N ASP A 87 16.75 8.03 6.05
CA ASP A 87 16.09 7.88 7.35
C ASP A 87 15.00 6.80 7.35
N GLU A 88 14.27 6.66 6.23
CA GLU A 88 13.28 5.59 6.08
C GLU A 88 13.92 4.22 5.94
N TRP A 89 15.04 4.13 5.25
CA TRP A 89 15.80 2.90 5.20
C TRP A 89 16.27 2.48 6.59
N ASP A 90 16.80 3.41 7.38
CA ASP A 90 17.18 3.14 8.78
C ASP A 90 15.98 2.69 9.62
N LEU A 91 14.80 3.27 9.38
CA LEU A 91 13.58 2.83 10.05
C LEU A 91 13.25 1.37 9.73
N PHE A 92 13.41 0.92 8.47
CA PHE A 92 13.09 -0.44 8.07
C PHE A 92 13.89 -1.50 8.83
N LEU A 93 15.12 -1.22 9.27
CA LEU A 93 15.88 -2.14 10.14
C LEU A 93 15.15 -2.47 11.43
N SER A 94 14.39 -1.52 11.96
CA SER A 94 13.69 -1.65 13.23
C SER A 94 12.21 -2.03 13.09
N THR A 95 11.59 -1.73 11.95
CA THR A 95 10.13 -1.88 11.77
C THR A 95 9.73 -2.90 10.72
N ALA A 96 10.57 -3.18 9.73
CA ALA A 96 10.20 -4.04 8.61
C ALA A 96 10.50 -5.51 8.94
N MET A 97 9.60 -6.38 8.48
CA MET A 97 9.78 -7.82 8.51
C MET A 97 9.70 -8.36 7.09
N LEU A 98 10.57 -9.31 6.79
CA LEU A 98 10.53 -10.08 5.56
C LEU A 98 9.65 -11.30 5.79
N ASP A 99 8.65 -11.46 4.93
CA ASP A 99 7.93 -12.71 4.77
C ASP A 99 8.77 -13.63 3.88
N GLY A 100 9.38 -14.65 4.48
CA GLY A 100 10.13 -15.70 3.77
C GLY A 100 9.24 -16.63 2.95
N GLY A 101 7.93 -16.40 2.95
CA GLY A 101 6.92 -17.27 2.36
C GLY A 101 6.52 -18.38 3.33
N ALA A 102 5.28 -18.86 3.22
CA ALA A 102 4.89 -20.10 3.87
C ALA A 102 5.33 -21.27 3.00
N GLN A 103 6.00 -22.27 3.58
CA GLN A 103 6.17 -23.59 2.98
C GLN A 103 4.82 -24.25 2.60
N GLU A 104 3.70 -23.71 3.10
CA GLU A 104 2.35 -24.27 2.97
C GLU A 104 1.32 -23.27 2.41
N TYR A 105 1.74 -22.20 1.70
CA TYR A 105 0.77 -21.34 1.02
C TYR A 105 0.07 -22.13 -0.08
N GLN A 106 -1.15 -22.57 0.20
CA GLN A 106 -2.04 -23.17 -0.79
C GLN A 106 -2.38 -22.09 -1.81
N VAL A 107 -1.70 -22.13 -2.95
CA VAL A 107 -2.03 -21.25 -4.09
C VAL A 107 -3.49 -21.54 -4.46
N PRO A 108 -4.36 -20.52 -4.50
CA PRO A 108 -5.74 -20.70 -4.94
C PRO A 108 -5.75 -21.44 -6.28
N THR A 109 -6.57 -22.50 -6.39
CA THR A 109 -6.64 -23.36 -7.58
C THR A 109 -7.29 -22.66 -8.78
N ALA A 110 -7.84 -21.46 -8.58
CA ALA A 110 -8.35 -20.63 -9.66
C ALA A 110 -7.20 -20.22 -10.59
N SER A 111 -7.34 -20.53 -11.88
CA SER A 111 -6.36 -20.15 -12.91
C SER A 111 -6.33 -18.66 -13.22
N SER A 112 -7.26 -17.87 -12.67
CA SER A 112 -7.32 -16.42 -12.80
C SER A 112 -8.05 -15.79 -11.61
N LEU A 113 -7.68 -14.56 -11.27
CA LEU A 113 -8.35 -13.73 -10.27
C LEU A 113 -8.50 -12.32 -10.86
N ASP A 114 -9.74 -11.87 -11.05
CA ASP A 114 -10.06 -10.53 -11.53
C ASP A 114 -10.86 -9.76 -10.46
N LEU A 115 -10.14 -8.96 -9.66
CA LEU A 115 -10.76 -8.10 -8.66
C LEU A 115 -11.47 -6.89 -9.29
N SER A 116 -11.17 -6.55 -10.55
CA SER A 116 -11.77 -5.40 -11.21
C SER A 116 -13.26 -5.58 -11.46
N ALA A 117 -13.75 -6.82 -11.45
CA ALA A 117 -15.17 -7.16 -11.56
C ALA A 117 -15.98 -6.76 -10.32
N GLU A 118 -15.37 -6.71 -9.13
CA GLU A 118 -16.05 -6.49 -7.85
C GLU A 118 -16.58 -5.06 -7.67
N VAL A 119 -17.64 -4.91 -6.86
CA VAL A 119 -18.24 -3.60 -6.56
C VAL A 119 -17.32 -2.69 -5.73
N TYR A 120 -16.37 -3.29 -5.00
CA TYR A 120 -15.40 -2.60 -4.15
C TYR A 120 -14.20 -2.07 -4.93
N PHE A 121 -13.99 -2.50 -6.18
CA PHE A 121 -12.88 -2.02 -6.98
C PHE A 121 -13.07 -0.53 -7.28
N PRO A 122 -12.18 0.36 -6.83
CA PRO A 122 -12.32 1.79 -7.05
C PRO A 122 -12.48 2.13 -8.53
N GLN A 123 -13.41 3.02 -8.87
CA GLN A 123 -13.58 3.50 -10.25
C GLN A 123 -12.25 3.97 -10.84
N VAL A 124 -11.98 3.68 -12.11
CA VAL A 124 -10.76 4.17 -12.75
C VAL A 124 -10.74 5.70 -12.82
N ARG A 125 -9.65 6.31 -12.35
CA ARG A 125 -9.41 7.77 -12.35
C ARG A 125 -8.01 8.11 -12.87
N SER A 126 -7.81 9.40 -13.16
CA SER A 126 -6.57 9.92 -13.72
C SER A 126 -5.83 10.79 -12.71
N GLN A 127 -4.51 10.58 -12.60
CA GLN A 127 -3.59 11.47 -11.88
C GLN A 127 -3.13 12.69 -12.71
N GLY A 128 -3.41 12.69 -14.02
CA GLY A 128 -2.91 13.73 -14.92
C GLY A 128 -1.38 13.81 -14.94
N SER A 129 -0.85 15.03 -14.91
CA SER A 129 0.59 15.32 -14.96
C SER A 129 1.28 15.34 -13.59
N GLU A 130 0.56 15.10 -12.50
CA GLU A 130 1.15 15.04 -11.16
C GLU A 130 1.91 13.73 -10.94
N GLY A 131 2.98 13.78 -10.16
CA GLY A 131 3.79 12.62 -9.76
C GLY A 131 3.12 11.73 -8.71
N SER A 132 1.78 11.66 -8.69
CA SER A 132 1.00 11.01 -7.63
C SER A 132 0.72 9.52 -7.87
N CYS A 133 1.38 8.90 -8.85
CA CYS A 133 1.14 7.50 -9.23
C CYS A 133 1.27 6.52 -8.06
N ALA A 134 2.24 6.73 -7.16
CA ALA A 134 2.43 5.88 -5.99
C ALA A 134 1.25 6.00 -4.99
N ALA A 135 0.72 7.21 -4.80
CA ALA A 135 -0.45 7.46 -3.97
C ALA A 135 -1.72 6.88 -4.60
N PHE A 136 -1.90 6.99 -5.93
CA PHE A 136 -2.99 6.31 -6.63
C PHE A 136 -2.91 4.79 -6.51
N ALA A 137 -1.74 4.20 -6.74
CA ALA A 137 -1.58 2.75 -6.68
C ALA A 137 -1.85 2.22 -5.27
N LEU A 138 -1.24 2.82 -4.24
CA LEU A 138 -1.36 2.31 -2.88
C LEU A 138 -2.60 2.83 -2.15
N THR A 139 -2.77 4.16 -2.05
CA THR A 139 -3.84 4.76 -1.25
C THR A 139 -5.20 4.56 -1.91
N TYR A 140 -5.30 4.89 -3.20
CA TYR A 140 -6.59 4.84 -3.92
C TYR A 140 -7.00 3.42 -4.29
N TYR A 141 -6.15 2.66 -4.99
CA TYR A 141 -6.52 1.32 -5.48
C TYR A 141 -6.31 0.22 -4.46
N ASN A 142 -5.10 0.07 -3.91
CA ASN A 142 -4.79 -1.07 -3.05
C ASN A 142 -5.55 -0.97 -1.70
N TYR A 143 -5.30 0.09 -0.93
CA TYR A 143 -5.96 0.25 0.35
C TYR A 143 -7.44 0.63 0.19
N GLY A 144 -7.78 1.48 -0.78
CA GLY A 144 -9.19 1.84 -1.04
C GLY A 144 -10.07 0.63 -1.38
N TYR A 145 -9.56 -0.39 -2.08
CA TYR A 145 -10.28 -1.64 -2.28
C TYR A 145 -10.53 -2.40 -0.96
N VAL A 146 -9.49 -2.55 -0.13
CA VAL A 146 -9.60 -3.23 1.18
C VAL A 146 -10.58 -2.50 2.08
N GLU A 147 -10.44 -1.19 2.22
CA GLU A 147 -11.34 -0.34 3.00
C GLU A 147 -12.78 -0.42 2.48
N ALA A 148 -12.98 -0.35 1.16
CA ALA A 148 -14.30 -0.46 0.58
C ALA A 148 -14.96 -1.81 0.90
N ARG A 149 -14.20 -2.90 0.86
CA ARG A 149 -14.68 -4.23 1.23
C ARG A 149 -15.02 -4.33 2.71
N ASP A 150 -14.15 -3.82 3.58
CA ASP A 150 -14.32 -3.86 5.03
C ASP A 150 -15.52 -3.02 5.50
N GLN A 151 -15.78 -1.89 4.84
CA GLN A 151 -16.90 -1.00 5.14
C GLN A 151 -18.20 -1.34 4.39
N GLY A 152 -18.19 -2.34 3.49
CA GLY A 152 -19.35 -2.68 2.67
C GLY A 152 -19.73 -1.60 1.64
N TRP A 153 -18.75 -0.87 1.11
CA TRP A 153 -18.92 0.19 0.11
C TRP A 153 -19.17 -0.36 -1.30
N MET A 154 -20.44 -0.62 -1.61
CA MET A 154 -20.86 -1.25 -2.88
C MET A 154 -20.88 -0.30 -4.10
N GLN A 155 -20.46 0.96 -3.96
CA GLN A 155 -20.50 2.00 -4.99
C GLN A 155 -19.11 2.60 -5.28
N ALA A 156 -18.03 1.99 -4.79
CA ALA A 156 -16.67 2.38 -5.14
C ALA A 156 -16.42 2.27 -6.65
N LYS A 157 -16.85 1.16 -7.27
CA LYS A 157 -16.72 0.92 -8.71
C LYS A 157 -17.51 1.88 -9.58
N SER A 158 -18.67 2.33 -9.10
CA SER A 158 -19.50 3.31 -9.82
C SER A 158 -19.04 4.76 -9.60
N GLY A 159 -18.05 5.00 -8.74
CA GLY A 159 -17.44 6.31 -8.59
C GLY A 159 -18.01 7.17 -7.47
N ASN A 160 -18.74 6.60 -6.50
CA ASN A 160 -19.27 7.38 -5.39
C ASN A 160 -18.10 7.92 -4.53
N ASN A 161 -17.92 9.24 -4.52
CA ASN A 161 -16.82 9.91 -3.81
C ASN A 161 -16.83 9.68 -2.29
N THR A 162 -17.97 9.36 -1.68
CA THR A 162 -18.04 9.02 -0.24
C THR A 162 -17.50 7.60 0.04
N GLN A 163 -17.24 6.81 -1.00
CA GLN A 163 -16.80 5.42 -0.96
C GLN A 163 -15.49 5.20 -1.71
N LEU A 164 -14.74 6.28 -1.90
CA LEU A 164 -13.42 6.29 -2.53
C LEU A 164 -12.48 7.05 -1.60
N LEU A 165 -11.28 6.53 -1.38
CA LEU A 165 -10.25 7.23 -0.63
C LEU A 165 -9.56 8.28 -1.50
N SER A 166 -9.01 9.33 -0.90
CA SER A 166 -8.32 10.40 -1.64
C SER A 166 -6.82 10.11 -1.77
N PRO A 167 -6.26 9.99 -3.00
CA PRO A 167 -4.82 9.88 -3.17
C PRO A 167 -4.10 11.21 -2.90
N SER A 168 -4.74 12.36 -3.10
CA SER A 168 -4.16 13.67 -2.71
C SER A 168 -3.92 13.76 -1.21
N TRP A 169 -4.74 13.08 -0.39
CA TRP A 169 -4.61 13.17 1.07
C TRP A 169 -3.23 12.72 1.56
N THR A 170 -2.73 11.61 1.00
CA THR A 170 -1.41 11.07 1.33
C THR A 170 -0.33 11.76 0.50
N TYR A 171 -0.56 11.94 -0.81
CA TYR A 171 0.43 12.55 -1.71
C TYR A 171 0.88 13.94 -1.26
N ASN A 172 -0.05 14.86 -0.99
CA ASN A 172 0.25 16.24 -0.65
C ASN A 172 0.98 16.39 0.70
N LYS A 173 0.96 15.35 1.55
CA LYS A 173 1.69 15.33 2.82
C LYS A 173 3.11 14.78 2.68
N ILE A 174 3.46 14.25 1.51
CA ILE A 174 4.71 13.52 1.27
C ILE A 174 5.55 14.18 0.18
N ASN A 175 4.94 14.67 -0.90
CA ASN A 175 5.58 15.03 -2.16
C ASN A 175 6.62 16.18 -2.13
N GLY A 176 6.95 16.70 -0.95
CA GLY A 176 8.00 17.68 -0.73
C GLY A 176 7.66 19.07 -1.30
N ALA A 177 8.57 20.02 -1.09
CA ALA A 177 8.40 21.41 -1.54
C ALA A 177 8.56 21.61 -3.07
N THR A 178 8.92 20.55 -3.79
CA THR A 178 9.32 20.54 -5.20
C THR A 178 8.54 19.50 -6.02
N HIS A 179 7.50 18.90 -5.42
CA HIS A 179 6.58 17.95 -6.07
C HIS A 179 7.28 16.72 -6.66
N GLU A 180 8.18 16.15 -5.86
CA GLU A 180 9.17 15.13 -6.27
C GLU A 180 8.60 13.72 -6.31
N GLY A 181 7.28 13.54 -6.29
CA GLY A 181 6.68 12.21 -6.20
C GLY A 181 6.61 11.68 -4.76
N SER A 182 6.31 10.39 -4.59
CA SER A 182 6.21 9.75 -3.26
C SER A 182 6.56 8.27 -3.32
N GLY A 183 6.93 7.68 -2.18
CA GLY A 183 7.16 6.25 -2.03
C GLY A 183 5.95 5.49 -1.50
N TYR A 184 5.85 4.19 -1.78
CA TYR A 184 4.78 3.36 -1.22
C TYR A 184 4.81 3.31 0.31
N SER A 185 5.99 3.14 0.91
CA SER A 185 6.13 3.04 2.37
C SER A 185 5.68 4.32 3.09
N GLU A 186 5.95 5.50 2.54
CA GLU A 186 5.50 6.78 3.11
C GLU A 186 3.97 6.91 3.03
N ASN A 187 3.39 6.57 1.88
CA ASN A 187 1.95 6.58 1.70
C ASN A 187 1.30 5.62 2.71
N ALA A 188 1.81 4.40 2.86
CA ALA A 188 1.35 3.44 3.86
C ALA A 188 1.44 4.00 5.30
N ARG A 189 2.55 4.67 5.61
CA ARG A 189 2.77 5.29 6.92
C ARG A 189 1.78 6.43 7.18
N MET A 190 1.47 7.25 6.19
CA MET A 190 0.45 8.30 6.33
C MET A 190 -0.93 7.70 6.62
N ILE A 191 -1.30 6.63 5.92
CA ILE A 191 -2.53 5.86 6.19
C ILE A 191 -2.53 5.33 7.63
N GLN A 192 -1.42 4.73 8.08
CA GLN A 192 -1.32 4.21 9.45
C GLN A 192 -1.38 5.32 10.52
N GLN A 193 -0.76 6.49 10.26
CA GLN A 193 -0.60 7.55 11.25
C GLN A 193 -1.79 8.52 11.32
N LEU A 194 -2.44 8.79 10.20
CA LEU A 194 -3.49 9.81 10.09
C LEU A 194 -4.80 9.22 9.57
N GLY A 195 -4.74 8.08 8.90
CA GLY A 195 -5.83 7.54 8.10
C GLY A 195 -5.94 8.27 6.77
N VAL A 196 -7.07 8.12 6.09
CA VAL A 196 -7.28 8.68 4.76
C VAL A 196 -8.65 9.31 4.62
N ALA A 197 -8.69 10.57 4.20
CA ALA A 197 -9.94 11.23 3.87
C ALA A 197 -10.59 10.58 2.64
N THR A 198 -11.91 10.51 2.59
CA THR A 198 -12.61 10.14 1.36
C THR A 198 -12.45 11.21 0.29
N TRP A 199 -12.59 10.84 -0.98
CA TRP A 199 -12.56 11.77 -2.11
C TRP A 199 -13.62 12.87 -1.97
N ASP A 200 -14.76 12.58 -1.34
CA ASP A 200 -15.80 13.58 -1.08
C ASP A 200 -15.30 14.68 -0.12
N THR A 201 -14.59 14.28 0.94
CA THR A 201 -14.10 15.22 1.95
C THR A 201 -12.76 15.86 1.58
N TYR A 202 -11.99 15.24 0.70
CA TYR A 202 -10.76 15.78 0.13
C TYR A 202 -10.58 15.38 -1.35
N PRO A 203 -11.21 16.11 -2.28
CA PRO A 203 -11.16 15.77 -3.70
C PRO A 203 -9.76 15.90 -4.30
N TYR A 204 -9.47 15.06 -5.28
CA TYR A 204 -8.30 15.24 -6.14
C TYR A 204 -8.52 16.46 -7.04
N VAL A 205 -7.68 17.47 -6.90
CA VAL A 205 -7.69 18.67 -7.74
C VAL A 205 -6.34 18.73 -8.44
N ALA A 206 -6.36 18.70 -9.77
CA ALA A 206 -5.14 18.74 -10.55
C ALA A 206 -4.37 20.04 -10.27
N ALA A 207 -3.06 19.91 -10.06
CA ALA A 207 -2.14 20.96 -9.64
C ALA A 207 -2.40 21.55 -8.24
N ASP A 208 -3.23 20.89 -7.42
CA ASP A 208 -3.32 21.16 -5.97
C ASP A 208 -2.64 20.03 -5.20
N ASP A 209 -1.31 20.10 -5.20
CA ASP A 209 -0.42 19.10 -4.64
C ASP A 209 0.22 19.56 -3.32
N GLU A 210 -0.16 20.73 -2.81
CA GLU A 210 0.28 21.26 -1.49
C GLU A 210 -0.87 21.38 -0.47
N GLY A 211 -2.11 21.10 -0.88
CA GLY A 211 -3.25 21.17 0.01
C GLY A 211 -3.10 20.28 1.26
N PHE A 212 -3.37 20.85 2.44
CA PHE A 212 -3.40 20.10 3.69
C PHE A 212 -4.76 19.47 4.00
N GLY A 213 -5.81 19.89 3.27
CA GLY A 213 -7.21 19.57 3.55
C GLY A 213 -7.84 20.43 4.64
N GLY A 214 -9.15 20.68 4.51
CA GLY A 214 -9.95 21.40 5.49
C GLY A 214 -10.35 20.53 6.69
N GLU A 215 -11.08 21.12 7.64
CA GLU A 215 -11.51 20.46 8.88
C GLU A 215 -12.26 19.13 8.63
N THR A 216 -13.14 19.10 7.62
CA THR A 216 -13.91 17.89 7.28
C THR A 216 -13.01 16.70 6.93
N ALA A 217 -11.94 16.94 6.15
CA ALA A 217 -10.97 15.90 5.76
C ALA A 217 -10.19 15.37 6.96
N TRP A 218 -9.75 16.27 7.84
CA TRP A 218 -9.04 15.89 9.08
C TRP A 218 -9.91 15.14 10.07
N ARG A 219 -11.23 15.39 10.08
CA ARG A 219 -12.18 14.67 10.93
C ARG A 219 -12.54 13.30 10.36
N SER A 220 -12.60 13.14 9.04
CA SER A 220 -12.94 11.87 8.40
C SER A 220 -11.74 10.92 8.32
N ALA A 221 -10.53 11.42 8.07
CA ALA A 221 -9.37 10.56 7.83
C ALA A 221 -9.13 9.49 8.92
N PRO A 222 -9.21 9.79 10.23
CA PRO A 222 -8.91 8.81 11.27
C PRO A 222 -9.81 7.57 11.29
N SER A 223 -11.01 7.59 10.68
CA SER A 223 -11.86 6.40 10.59
C SER A 223 -11.37 5.36 9.58
N HIS A 224 -10.44 5.74 8.70
CA HIS A 224 -9.89 4.90 7.63
C HIS A 224 -8.39 4.68 7.84
N ARG A 225 -8.01 4.31 9.07
CA ARG A 225 -6.62 3.95 9.43
C ARG A 225 -6.43 2.45 9.24
N ILE A 226 -5.33 2.08 8.60
CA ILE A 226 -4.80 0.73 8.72
C ILE A 226 -4.47 0.51 10.20
N SER A 227 -5.09 -0.49 10.81
CA SER A 227 -4.80 -0.90 12.18
C SER A 227 -3.33 -1.32 12.30
N SER A 228 -2.66 -0.82 13.33
CA SER A 228 -1.30 -1.21 13.73
C SER A 228 -1.26 -2.58 14.41
#